data_AF-C7R147-F1
#
_entry.id   AF-C7R147-F1
#
_cell.length_a   1.000
_cell.length_b   1.000
_cell.length_c   1.000
_cell.angle_alpha   90.00
_cell.angle_beta   90.00
_cell.angle_gamma   90.00
#
_symmetry.space_group_name_H-M   'P 1'
#
loop_
_entity.id
_entity.type
_entity.pdbx_description
1 polymer ?
#
loop_
_entity_poly.entity_id
_entity_poly.type
_entity_poly.pdbx_seq_one_letter_code
_entity_poly.pdbx_strand_id
1 'polypeptide(L)' 'MSKQVYSVKEAAEAFGVSRDVITRAINAGDLETLDPRVHGKPVSVRLVAADELWRWMRNEPRS' A
#
# COMPACT_ATOMS: atom_id res chain seq x y z
N MET A 1 -16.07 -7.29 -8.18
CA MET A 1 -15.32 -6.01 -8.11
C MET A 1 -14.04 -6.26 -7.35
N SER A 2 -12.89 -6.16 -8.00
CA SER A 2 -11.59 -6.32 -7.34
C SER A 2 -11.35 -5.15 -6.38
N LYS A 3 -10.78 -5.42 -5.20
CA LYS A 3 -10.49 -4.40 -4.20
C LYS A 3 -9.46 -3.42 -4.74
N GLN A 4 -9.75 -2.11 -4.65
CA GLN A 4 -8.89 -1.06 -5.25
C GLN A 4 -7.80 -0.56 -4.30
N VAL A 5 -7.94 -0.79 -2.99
CA VAL A 5 -7.02 -0.31 -1.95
C VAL A 5 -6.82 -1.38 -0.89
N TYR A 6 -5.58 -1.54 -0.43
CA TYR A 6 -5.17 -2.51 0.56
C TYR A 6 -4.55 -1.80 1.76
N SER A 7 -4.90 -2.21 2.98
CA SER A 7 -4.04 -1.91 4.13
C SER A 7 -2.73 -2.71 4.04
N VAL A 8 -1.72 -2.31 4.80
CA VAL A 8 -0.43 -3.04 4.87
C VAL A 8 -0.61 -4.53 5.15
N LYS A 9 -1.54 -4.89 6.04
CA LYS A 9 -1.82 -6.30 6.37
C LYS A 9 -2.40 -7.04 5.16
N GLU A 10 -3.38 -6.44 4.50
CA GLU A 10 -4.07 -7.07 3.38
C GLU A 10 -3.18 -7.15 2.14
N ALA A 11 -2.31 -6.16 1.92
CA ALA A 11 -1.29 -6.19 0.88
C ALA A 11 -0.30 -7.35 1.11
N ALA A 12 0.19 -7.51 2.34
CA ALA A 12 1.07 -8.62 2.70
C ALA A 12 0.41 -9.98 2.42
N GLU A 13 -0.84 -10.16 2.84
CA GLU A 13 -1.61 -11.39 2.63
C GLU A 13 -1.90 -11.65 1.14
N ALA A 14 -2.30 -10.62 0.39
CA ALA A 14 -2.68 -10.76 -1.01
C ALA A 14 -1.49 -11.04 -1.94
N PHE A 15 -0.30 -10.55 -1.60
CA PHE A 15 0.90 -10.64 -2.45
C PHE A 15 1.94 -11.63 -1.92
N GLY A 16 1.66 -12.32 -0.81
CA GLY A 16 2.51 -13.38 -0.26
C GLY A 16 3.84 -12.86 0.31
N VAL A 17 3.88 -11.62 0.79
CA VAL A 17 5.06 -10.99 1.38
C VAL A 17 4.84 -10.66 2.85
N SER A 18 5.90 -10.40 3.61
CA SER A 18 5.75 -10.00 5.02
C SER A 18 5.25 -8.56 5.15
N ARG A 19 4.58 -8.26 6.26
CA ARG A 19 4.15 -6.89 6.59
C ARG A 19 5.35 -5.94 6.72
N ASP A 20 6.49 -6.44 7.20
CA ASP A 20 7.73 -5.68 7.31
C ASP A 20 8.26 -5.24 5.94
N VAL A 21 8.16 -6.10 4.92
CA VAL A 21 8.58 -5.76 3.56
C VAL A 21 7.77 -4.58 3.03
N ILE A 22 6.43 -4.65 3.13
CA ILE A 22 5.56 -3.54 2.73
C ILE A 22 5.83 -2.28 3.55
N THR A 23 6.00 -2.43 4.86
CA THR A 23 6.27 -1.29 5.76
C THR A 23 7.60 -0.61 5.44
N ARG A 24 8.65 -1.39 5.11
CA ARG A 24 9.95 -0.86 4.70
C ARG A 24 9.86 -0.12 3.37
N ALA A 25 9.16 -0.68 2.38
CA ALA A 25 8.96 -0.02 1.09
C ALA A 25 8.26 1.34 1.24
N ILE A 26 7.22 1.39 2.09
CA ILE A 26 6.54 2.66 2.43
C ILE A 26 7.51 3.65 3.08
N ASN A 27 8.25 3.22 4.10
CA ASN A 27 9.16 4.09 4.84
C ASN A 27 10.35 4.57 4.00
N ALA A 28 10.80 3.75 3.04
CA ALA A 28 11.86 4.09 2.09
C ALA A 28 11.38 5.06 0.99
N GLY A 29 10.06 5.22 0.82
CA GLY A 29 9.46 6.02 -0.24
C GLY A 29 9.27 5.26 -1.56
N ASP A 30 9.56 3.96 -1.58
CA ASP A 30 9.40 3.08 -2.75
C ASP A 30 7.93 2.76 -3.04
N LEU A 31 7.06 2.86 -2.04
CA LEU A 31 5.63 2.55 -2.15
C LEU A 31 4.78 3.72 -1.64
N GLU A 32 3.94 4.26 -2.53
CA GLU A 32 3.05 5.38 -2.16
C GLU A 32 1.86 4.92 -1.31
N THR A 33 1.53 5.70 -0.29
CA THR A 33 0.37 5.44 0.57
C THR A 33 -0.68 6.53 0.45
N LEU A 34 -1.93 6.11 0.60
CA LEU A 34 -3.07 7.00 0.82
C LEU A 34 -3.28 7.16 2.32
N ASP A 35 -3.49 8.41 2.74
CA ASP A 35 -3.85 8.79 4.11
C ASP A 35 -5.36 9.07 4.19
N PRO A 36 -6.19 8.05 4.45
CA PRO A 36 -7.63 8.23 4.52
C PRO A 36 -8.00 9.15 5.70
N ARG A 37 -8.93 10.07 5.42
CA ARG A 37 -9.59 10.88 6.45
C ARG A 37 -11.04 10.42 6.57
N VAL A 38 -11.47 10.10 7.78
CA VAL A 38 -12.86 9.71 8.10
C VAL A 38 -13.46 10.81 8.98
N HIS A 39 -14.55 11.43 8.53
CA HIS A 39 -15.15 12.60 9.18
C HIS A 39 -14.15 13.74 9.44
N GLY A 40 -13.25 13.99 8.50
CA GLY A 40 -12.20 15.01 8.63
C GLY A 40 -11.05 14.65 9.59
N LYS A 41 -11.12 13.49 10.26
CA LYS A 41 -10.05 13.01 11.14
C LYS A 41 -9.10 12.08 10.37
N PRO A 42 -7.78 12.28 10.46
CA PRO A 42 -6.83 11.33 9.90
C PRO A 42 -6.97 10.00 10.61
N VAL A 43 -7.00 8.92 9.85
CA VAL A 43 -6.96 7.56 10.38
C VAL A 43 -5.53 7.06 10.28
N SER A 44 -4.99 6.46 11.35
CA SER A 44 -3.62 5.92 11.38
C SER A 44 -3.40 4.67 10.50
N VAL A 45 -4.34 4.36 9.61
CA VAL A 45 -4.26 3.21 8.71
C VAL A 45 -3.68 3.69 7.39
N ARG A 46 -2.45 3.25 7.10
CA ARG A 46 -1.83 3.42 5.79
C ARG A 46 -2.51 2.49 4.79
N LEU A 47 -3.07 3.07 3.75
CA LEU A 47 -3.65 2.34 2.62
C LEU A 47 -2.71 2.44 1.43
N VAL A 48 -2.68 1.42 0.58
CA VAL A 48 -1.93 1.41 -0.67
C VAL A 48 -2.88 1.07 -1.79
N ALA A 49 -2.79 1.79 -2.91
CA ALA A 49 -3.58 1.50 -4.10
C ALA A 49 -3.12 0.19 -4.73
N ALA A 50 -4.06 -0.58 -5.27
CA ALA A 50 -3.78 -1.89 -5.84
C ALA A 50 -2.79 -1.81 -7.01
N ASP A 51 -2.98 -0.85 -7.91
CA ASP A 51 -2.13 -0.58 -9.08
C ASP A 51 -0.70 -0.19 -8.67
N GLU A 52 -0.56 0.66 -7.67
CA GLU A 52 0.75 1.03 -7.11
C GLU A 52 1.47 -0.19 -6.54
N LEU A 53 0.76 -1.03 -5.78
CA LEU A 53 1.34 -2.26 -5.24
C LEU A 53 1.79 -3.22 -6.34
N TRP A 54 1.00 -3.35 -7.42
CA TRP A 54 1.35 -4.16 -8.58
C TRP A 54 2.58 -3.61 -9.33
N ARG A 55 2.67 -2.28 -9.52
CA ARG A 55 3.82 -1.62 -10.15
C ARG A 55 5.09 -1.87 -9.34
N TRP A 56 5.01 -1.65 -8.03
CA TRP A 56 6.13 -1.87 -7.11
C TRP A 56 6.61 -3.32 -7.13
N MET A 57 5.69 -4.30 -7.08
CA MET A 57 6.02 -5.73 -7.15
C MET A 57 6.67 -6.14 -8.49
N ARG A 58 6.33 -5.45 -9.59
CA ARG A 58 6.93 -5.68 -10.91
C ARG A 58 8.20 -4.84 -11.14
N ASN A 59 8.62 -4.04 -10.17
CA ASN A 59 9.74 -3.10 -10.27
C ASN A 59 9.60 -2.13 -11.46
N GLU A 60 8.36 -1.69 -11.72
CA GLU A 60 8.04 -0.72 -12.77
C GLU A 60 8.34 0.72 -12.30
N PRO A 61 8.91 1.59 -13.16
CA PRO A 61 9.17 2.98 -12.80
C PRO A 61 7.86 3.76 -12.58
N ARG A 62 7.88 4.67 -11.60
CA ARG A 62 6.79 5.63 -11.36
C ARG A 62 6.73 6.60 -12.55
N SER A 63 5.58 6.68 -13.23
CA SER A 63 5.33 7.66 -14.31
C SER A 63 4.89 9.00 -13.78
#